data_AF-E6UJF7-F1
#
_entry.id   AF-E6UJF7-F1
#
_cell.length_a   1.000
_cell.length_b   1.000
_cell.length_c   1.000
_cell.angle_alpha   90.00
_cell.angle_beta   90.00
_cell.angle_gamma   90.00
#
_symmetry.space_group_name_H-M   'P 1'
#
loop_
_entity.id
_entity.type
_entity.pdbx_description
1 polymer ?
#
loop_
_entity_poly.entity_id
_entity_poly.type
_entity_poly.pdbx_seq_one_letter_code
_entity_poly.pdbx_strand_id
1 'polypeptide(L)'
;MNDVTEWYLKHAKKLDKKYYNKGEPVYVLHRRTLMAAKSIIDLINDIPADDLYLELYMLVKDKNFGSFVGRYQYVLEMAKEKPDVFTEQLYDFYLKMASTIKKNNYYLRFFEFVSYFQNEDMKIMDTKRQLVYRAYTNLLMNQAEFLRKNKFELNKMVAGVTTKGELIEVDDICPNLDSCVHEFEHIALTAPDKLKPDTMFRIYEKRGYKINSWEDADVLRVTQQLHTNSVAYLTPYINEFTIDIIPQKRFNPELGMYLNSIPKLLKDNNTLKETLCHRRKTLSSNGLKIHFENSTFMKDVLLKEIYHNGAIVCLYRMETTQGETAGFYNTQNKQFASMFAFTEEQIILLGRFVETVILWCYAAFVGSDTNVLPTSESYNDYILDKNADVTFTSIGGKLRVPTEIKHIRTIAGDDRYESEIKHISGYIRKLPDGQKASERALALAQSLGYDLNDNETYVQPFERSSWIVKPEH
;
A
#
# COMPACT_ATOMS: atom_id res chain seq x y z
N MET A 1 15.13 -18.45 -20.68
CA MET A 1 15.24 -16.96 -20.70
C MET A 1 15.06 -16.34 -22.08
N ASN A 2 15.54 -16.91 -23.20
CA ASN A 2 15.37 -16.28 -24.54
C ASN A 2 13.92 -16.25 -25.06
N ASP A 3 13.08 -17.21 -24.67
CA ASP A 3 11.72 -17.36 -25.23
C ASP A 3 10.76 -16.23 -24.81
N VAL A 4 10.72 -15.86 -23.51
CA VAL A 4 9.76 -14.85 -23.03
C VAL A 4 10.10 -13.43 -23.51
N THR A 5 11.39 -13.12 -23.70
CA THR A 5 11.80 -11.83 -24.28
C THR A 5 11.39 -11.74 -25.74
N GLU A 6 11.63 -12.77 -26.56
CA GLU A 6 11.19 -12.80 -27.95
C GLU A 6 9.65 -12.75 -28.05
N TRP A 7 8.97 -13.49 -27.18
CA TRP A 7 7.52 -13.46 -27.01
C TRP A 7 7.00 -12.04 -26.72
N TYR A 8 7.65 -11.32 -25.79
CA TYR A 8 7.27 -9.94 -25.47
C TYR A 8 7.46 -9.01 -26.66
N LEU A 9 8.61 -9.08 -27.35
CA LEU A 9 8.89 -8.23 -28.51
C LEU A 9 7.89 -8.45 -29.66
N LYS A 10 7.48 -9.71 -29.90
CA LYS A 10 6.42 -10.07 -30.85
C LYS A 10 5.11 -9.36 -30.51
N HIS A 11 4.67 -9.43 -29.25
CA HIS A 11 3.41 -8.82 -28.81
C HIS A 11 3.48 -7.29 -28.75
N ALA A 12 4.62 -6.74 -28.31
CA ALA A 12 4.91 -5.31 -28.29
C ALA A 12 4.78 -4.72 -29.70
N LYS A 13 5.42 -5.32 -30.70
CA LYS A 13 5.32 -4.88 -32.11
C LYS A 13 3.88 -4.91 -32.64
N LYS A 14 3.10 -5.95 -32.31
CA LYS A 14 1.68 -6.06 -32.70
C LYS A 14 0.83 -4.95 -32.07
N LEU A 15 1.08 -4.66 -30.79
CA LEU A 15 0.38 -3.64 -30.01
C LEU A 15 0.70 -2.24 -30.52
N ASP A 16 1.98 -1.92 -30.73
CA ASP A 16 2.44 -0.63 -31.24
C ASP A 16 1.80 -0.30 -32.58
N LYS A 17 1.79 -1.27 -33.52
CA LYS A 17 1.12 -1.13 -34.81
C LYS A 17 -0.37 -0.76 -34.68
N LYS A 18 -1.04 -1.24 -33.63
CA LYS A 18 -2.49 -1.05 -33.44
C LYS A 18 -2.84 0.21 -32.64
N TYR A 19 -2.01 0.61 -31.69
CA TYR A 19 -2.39 1.60 -30.67
C TYR A 19 -1.48 2.83 -30.58
N TYR A 20 -0.26 2.81 -31.11
CA TYR A 20 0.68 3.94 -30.98
C TYR A 20 0.08 5.27 -31.47
N ASN A 21 -0.62 5.24 -32.61
CA ASN A 21 -1.26 6.41 -33.20
C ASN A 21 -2.68 6.73 -32.64
N LYS A 22 -3.15 6.01 -31.61
CA LYS A 22 -4.50 6.20 -31.01
C LYS A 22 -4.50 7.13 -29.79
N GLY A 23 -3.38 7.78 -29.51
CA GLY A 23 -3.17 8.65 -28.36
C GLY A 23 -2.33 7.98 -27.28
N GLU A 24 -1.40 8.75 -26.71
CA GLU A 24 -0.42 8.26 -25.73
C GLU A 24 -1.08 7.54 -24.53
N PRO A 25 -2.15 8.06 -23.89
CA PRO A 25 -2.77 7.36 -22.77
C PRO A 25 -3.33 5.97 -23.11
N VAL A 26 -3.88 5.81 -24.32
CA VAL A 26 -4.40 4.53 -24.80
C VAL A 26 -3.25 3.56 -25.05
N TYR A 27 -2.21 4.03 -25.74
CA TYR A 27 -1.01 3.26 -26.03
C TYR A 27 -0.32 2.76 -24.75
N VAL A 28 -0.05 3.67 -23.81
CA VAL A 28 0.66 3.37 -22.56
C VAL A 28 -0.15 2.39 -21.70
N LEU A 29 -1.46 2.56 -21.55
CA LEU A 29 -2.28 1.60 -20.78
C LEU A 29 -2.25 0.19 -21.38
N HIS A 30 -2.21 0.06 -22.71
CA HIS A 30 -2.02 -1.22 -23.38
C HIS A 30 -0.61 -1.78 -23.12
N ARG A 31 0.45 -0.96 -23.18
CA ARG A 31 1.83 -1.39 -22.88
C ARG A 31 1.99 -1.83 -21.41
N ARG A 32 1.43 -1.09 -20.45
CA ARG A 32 1.36 -1.51 -19.02
C ARG A 32 0.70 -2.89 -18.88
N THR A 33 -0.41 -3.11 -19.58
CA THR A 33 -1.11 -4.41 -19.57
C THR A 33 -0.23 -5.52 -20.15
N LEU A 34 0.51 -5.27 -21.23
CA LEU A 34 1.45 -6.23 -21.79
C LEU A 34 2.63 -6.52 -20.85
N MET A 35 3.16 -5.52 -20.16
CA MET A 35 4.21 -5.72 -19.15
C MET A 35 3.70 -6.57 -17.98
N ALA A 36 2.47 -6.34 -17.52
CA ALA A 36 1.84 -7.18 -16.50
C ALA A 36 1.70 -8.62 -16.99
N ALA A 37 1.27 -8.84 -18.24
CA ALA A 37 1.18 -10.16 -18.84
C ALA A 37 2.54 -10.87 -18.88
N LYS A 38 3.58 -10.18 -19.36
CA LYS A 38 4.96 -10.68 -19.38
C LYS A 38 5.41 -11.10 -17.98
N SER A 39 5.23 -10.23 -16.99
CA SER A 39 5.65 -10.51 -15.62
C SER A 39 4.91 -11.70 -15.01
N ILE A 40 3.61 -11.86 -15.28
CA ILE A 40 2.83 -13.01 -14.81
C ILE A 40 3.35 -14.30 -15.46
N ILE A 41 3.55 -14.30 -16.77
CA ILE A 41 4.06 -15.47 -17.51
C ILE A 41 5.46 -15.84 -16.99
N ASP A 42 6.36 -14.88 -16.87
CA ASP A 42 7.73 -15.09 -16.35
C ASP A 42 7.71 -15.77 -14.97
N LEU A 43 6.77 -15.42 -14.09
CA LEU A 43 6.69 -15.98 -12.74
C LEU A 43 6.18 -17.43 -12.72
N ILE A 44 5.30 -17.82 -13.63
CA ILE A 44 4.60 -19.12 -13.58
C ILE A 44 5.04 -20.11 -14.66
N ASN A 45 5.82 -19.67 -15.65
CA ASN A 45 6.17 -20.47 -16.82
C ASN A 45 6.84 -21.80 -16.44
N ASP A 46 7.71 -21.76 -15.43
CA ASP A 46 8.52 -22.91 -15.01
C ASP A 46 7.82 -23.79 -13.95
N ILE A 47 6.59 -23.44 -13.54
CA ILE A 47 5.78 -24.21 -12.59
C ILE A 47 4.89 -25.21 -13.38
N PRO A 48 4.88 -26.51 -13.06
CA PRO A 48 3.94 -27.46 -13.68
C PRO A 48 2.47 -27.04 -13.53
N ALA A 49 1.62 -27.35 -14.50
CA ALA A 49 0.23 -26.89 -14.49
C ALA A 49 -0.57 -27.36 -13.27
N ASP A 50 -0.50 -28.65 -12.93
CA ASP A 50 -1.19 -29.23 -11.77
C ASP A 50 -0.74 -28.57 -10.45
N ASP A 51 0.57 -28.29 -10.35
CA ASP A 51 1.16 -27.58 -9.22
C ASP A 51 0.63 -26.15 -9.13
N LEU A 52 0.59 -25.42 -10.24
CA LEU A 52 0.03 -24.06 -10.28
C LEU A 52 -1.44 -24.06 -9.83
N TYR A 53 -2.25 -25.00 -10.32
CA TYR A 53 -3.68 -25.06 -9.99
C TYR A 53 -3.91 -25.36 -8.51
N LEU A 54 -3.11 -26.27 -7.95
CA LEU A 54 -3.14 -26.56 -6.52
C LEU A 54 -2.76 -25.33 -5.70
N GLU A 55 -1.67 -24.63 -6.05
CA GLU A 55 -1.23 -23.44 -5.31
C GLU A 55 -2.25 -22.30 -5.42
N LEU A 56 -2.82 -22.05 -6.61
CA LEU A 56 -3.88 -21.06 -6.80
C LEU A 56 -5.09 -21.36 -5.93
N TYR A 57 -5.53 -22.62 -5.90
CA TYR A 57 -6.61 -23.06 -5.02
C TYR A 57 -6.27 -22.85 -3.55
N MET A 58 -5.06 -23.23 -3.12
CA MET A 58 -4.62 -23.10 -1.72
C MET A 58 -4.50 -21.64 -1.26
N LEU A 59 -4.14 -20.70 -2.15
CA LEU A 59 -4.09 -19.27 -1.83
C LEU A 59 -5.45 -18.67 -1.50
N VAL A 60 -6.51 -19.15 -2.17
CA VAL A 60 -7.86 -18.60 -2.07
C VAL A 60 -8.83 -19.51 -1.33
N LYS A 61 -8.34 -20.66 -0.84
CA LYS A 61 -9.09 -21.61 -0.02
C LYS A 61 -9.66 -20.87 1.19
N ASP A 62 -10.94 -21.12 1.47
CA ASP A 62 -11.71 -20.53 2.57
C ASP A 62 -11.96 -19.02 2.47
N LYS A 63 -11.62 -18.36 1.35
CA LYS A 63 -11.87 -16.93 1.15
C LYS A 63 -13.25 -16.71 0.50
N ASN A 64 -14.14 -15.99 1.18
CA ASN A 64 -15.52 -15.76 0.69
C ASN A 64 -15.67 -14.49 -0.16
N PHE A 65 -14.97 -14.43 -1.31
CA PHE A 65 -15.06 -13.30 -2.26
C PHE A 65 -15.88 -13.59 -3.51
N GLY A 66 -16.64 -14.69 -3.49
CA GLY A 66 -17.54 -15.07 -4.57
C GLY A 66 -16.84 -15.10 -5.93
N SER A 67 -17.39 -14.39 -6.91
CA SER A 67 -16.89 -14.43 -8.29
C SER A 67 -15.50 -13.84 -8.49
N PHE A 68 -14.94 -13.07 -7.54
CA PHE A 68 -13.58 -12.56 -7.71
C PHE A 68 -12.56 -13.69 -7.73
N VAL A 69 -12.65 -14.62 -6.77
CA VAL A 69 -11.74 -15.78 -6.68
C VAL A 69 -11.69 -16.54 -8.00
N GLY A 70 -12.84 -17.05 -8.46
CA GLY A 70 -12.88 -17.86 -9.68
C GLY A 70 -12.44 -17.11 -10.95
N ARG A 71 -12.75 -15.81 -11.06
CA ARG A 71 -12.39 -15.01 -12.25
C ARG A 71 -10.90 -14.73 -12.34
N TYR A 72 -10.26 -14.37 -11.22
CA TYR A 72 -8.81 -14.07 -11.21
C TYR A 72 -7.99 -15.36 -11.30
N GLN A 73 -8.41 -16.43 -10.62
CA GLN A 73 -7.80 -17.74 -10.74
C GLN A 73 -7.81 -18.23 -12.20
N TYR A 74 -8.97 -18.21 -12.86
CA TYR A 74 -9.11 -18.64 -14.26
C TYR A 74 -8.17 -17.90 -15.22
N VAL A 75 -7.94 -16.60 -14.98
CA VAL A 75 -7.03 -15.80 -15.80
C VAL A 75 -5.56 -16.23 -15.65
N LEU A 76 -5.15 -16.65 -14.45
CA LEU A 76 -3.80 -17.18 -14.22
C LEU A 76 -3.63 -18.60 -14.78
N GLU A 77 -4.66 -19.43 -14.68
CA GLU A 77 -4.69 -20.74 -15.35
C GLU A 77 -4.55 -20.57 -16.88
N MET A 78 -5.27 -19.61 -17.47
CA MET A 78 -5.14 -19.28 -18.89
C MET A 78 -3.74 -18.77 -19.26
N ALA A 79 -3.10 -18.00 -18.39
CA ALA A 79 -1.72 -17.53 -18.60
C ALA A 79 -0.73 -18.70 -18.71
N LYS A 80 -0.97 -19.79 -17.98
CA LYS A 80 -0.16 -21.02 -18.05
C LYS A 80 -0.48 -21.88 -19.27
N GLU A 81 -1.76 -22.08 -19.58
CA GLU A 81 -2.17 -22.98 -20.67
C GLU A 81 -2.00 -22.36 -22.07
N LYS A 82 -2.32 -21.06 -22.18
CA LYS A 82 -2.44 -20.36 -23.46
C LYS A 82 -1.92 -18.91 -23.33
N PRO A 83 -0.60 -18.71 -23.14
CA PRO A 83 0.00 -17.39 -22.86
C PRO A 83 -0.30 -16.32 -23.93
N ASP A 84 -0.33 -16.70 -25.21
CA ASP A 84 -0.70 -15.79 -26.32
C ASP A 84 -2.16 -15.33 -26.19
N VAL A 85 -3.09 -16.26 -25.90
CA VAL A 85 -4.53 -15.94 -25.74
C VAL A 85 -4.76 -15.08 -24.50
N PHE A 86 -4.14 -15.45 -23.38
CA PHE A 86 -4.17 -14.67 -22.15
C PHE A 86 -3.75 -13.21 -22.40
N THR A 87 -2.64 -13.01 -23.10
CA THR A 87 -2.08 -11.67 -23.34
C THR A 87 -2.97 -10.83 -24.25
N GLU A 88 -3.58 -11.44 -25.27
CA GLU A 88 -4.53 -10.75 -26.14
C GLU A 88 -5.82 -10.36 -25.42
N GLN A 89 -6.26 -11.15 -24.43
CA GLN A 89 -7.52 -10.95 -23.72
C GLN A 89 -7.39 -10.17 -22.40
N LEU A 90 -6.18 -10.03 -21.85
CA LEU A 90 -5.96 -9.46 -20.52
C LEU A 90 -6.51 -8.03 -20.38
N TYR A 91 -6.34 -7.19 -21.40
CA TYR A 91 -6.90 -5.83 -21.41
C TYR A 91 -8.43 -5.83 -21.32
N ASP A 92 -9.09 -6.69 -22.10
CA ASP A 92 -10.55 -6.80 -22.12
C ASP A 92 -11.07 -7.41 -20.81
N PHE A 93 -10.31 -8.32 -20.20
CA PHE A 93 -10.59 -8.82 -18.86
C PHE A 93 -10.63 -7.67 -17.84
N TYR A 94 -9.58 -6.85 -17.80
CA TYR A 94 -9.52 -5.72 -16.87
C TYR A 94 -10.66 -4.71 -17.10
N LEU A 95 -11.02 -4.43 -18.36
CA LEU A 95 -12.15 -3.57 -18.69
C LEU A 95 -13.48 -4.13 -18.19
N LYS A 96 -13.76 -5.41 -18.46
CA LYS A 96 -15.01 -6.07 -18.05
C LYS A 96 -15.12 -6.16 -16.53
N MET A 97 -14.01 -6.49 -15.87
CA MET A 97 -13.94 -6.55 -14.42
C MET A 97 -14.12 -5.17 -13.80
N ALA A 98 -13.43 -4.14 -14.30
CA ALA A 98 -13.61 -2.76 -13.86
C ALA A 98 -15.06 -2.31 -14.05
N SER A 99 -15.67 -2.59 -15.21
CA SER A 99 -17.09 -2.28 -15.44
C SER A 99 -18.01 -2.95 -14.41
N THR A 100 -17.74 -4.21 -14.07
CA THR A 100 -18.48 -4.95 -13.04
C THR A 100 -18.32 -4.29 -11.66
N ILE A 101 -17.09 -3.94 -11.27
CA ILE A 101 -16.81 -3.30 -9.99
C ILE A 101 -17.49 -1.93 -9.90
N LYS A 102 -17.35 -1.09 -10.94
CA LYS A 102 -17.93 0.25 -10.99
C LYS A 102 -19.46 0.22 -10.95
N LYS A 103 -20.09 -0.65 -11.77
CA LYS A 103 -21.56 -0.75 -11.88
C LYS A 103 -22.21 -1.16 -10.55
N ASN A 104 -21.55 -2.02 -9.77
CA ASN A 104 -22.10 -2.54 -8.51
C ASN A 104 -21.54 -1.84 -7.26
N ASN A 105 -20.73 -0.78 -7.43
CA ASN A 105 -20.01 -0.11 -6.36
C ASN A 105 -19.19 -1.05 -5.46
N TYR A 106 -18.53 -2.04 -6.04
CA TYR A 106 -17.76 -3.07 -5.32
C TYR A 106 -16.32 -2.66 -4.99
N TYR A 107 -15.99 -1.37 -4.92
CA TYR A 107 -14.62 -0.92 -4.66
C TYR A 107 -14.11 -1.41 -3.29
N LEU A 108 -14.88 -1.20 -2.22
CA LEU A 108 -14.54 -1.69 -0.88
C LEU A 108 -14.33 -3.21 -0.89
N ARG A 109 -15.29 -3.96 -1.44
CA ARG A 109 -15.20 -5.42 -1.54
C ARG A 109 -13.99 -5.89 -2.36
N PHE A 110 -13.63 -5.18 -3.43
CA PHE A 110 -12.47 -5.49 -4.24
C PHE A 110 -11.17 -5.26 -3.46
N PHE A 111 -11.02 -4.12 -2.77
CA PHE A 111 -9.82 -3.86 -1.99
C PHE A 111 -9.75 -4.68 -0.71
N GLU A 112 -10.88 -5.06 -0.11
CA GLU A 112 -10.92 -6.10 0.92
C GLU A 112 -10.37 -7.42 0.36
N PHE A 113 -10.73 -7.82 -0.85
CA PHE A 113 -10.15 -9.01 -1.48
C PHE A 113 -8.63 -8.88 -1.67
N VAL A 114 -8.16 -7.69 -2.09
CA VAL A 114 -6.73 -7.40 -2.22
C VAL A 114 -6.01 -7.48 -0.86
N SER A 115 -6.63 -7.03 0.23
CA SER A 115 -6.00 -7.02 1.56
C SER A 115 -5.67 -8.42 2.09
N TYR A 116 -6.38 -9.47 1.65
CA TYR A 116 -6.03 -10.85 2.02
C TYR A 116 -4.62 -11.19 1.60
N PHE A 117 -4.26 -10.88 0.36
CA PHE A 117 -2.92 -11.17 -0.13
C PHE A 117 -1.90 -10.33 0.63
N GLN A 118 -2.16 -9.03 0.81
CA GLN A 118 -1.24 -8.12 1.49
C GLN A 118 -0.95 -8.48 2.96
N ASN A 119 -1.85 -9.23 3.60
CA ASN A 119 -1.71 -9.71 4.98
C ASN A 119 -0.99 -11.06 5.08
N GLU A 120 -0.69 -11.75 3.97
CA GLU A 120 0.06 -13.00 4.01
C GLU A 120 1.56 -12.73 4.18
N ASP A 121 2.22 -13.49 5.05
CA ASP A 121 3.68 -13.43 5.19
C ASP A 121 4.32 -14.29 4.09
N MET A 122 4.86 -13.65 3.06
CA MET A 122 5.57 -14.35 2.00
C MET A 122 6.81 -15.12 2.51
N LYS A 123 7.41 -14.74 3.65
CA LYS A 123 8.63 -15.38 4.17
C LYS A 123 8.40 -16.81 4.64
N ILE A 124 7.17 -17.15 5.01
CA ILE A 124 6.81 -18.52 5.42
C ILE A 124 6.38 -19.40 4.24
N MET A 125 6.22 -18.82 3.04
CA MET A 125 5.87 -19.56 1.83
C MET A 125 7.12 -20.16 1.21
N ASP A 126 7.02 -21.38 0.67
CA ASP A 126 8.06 -21.92 -0.19
C ASP A 126 8.18 -21.12 -1.50
N THR A 127 9.31 -21.29 -2.20
CA THR A 127 9.62 -20.53 -3.42
C THR A 127 8.54 -20.65 -4.49
N LYS A 128 7.95 -21.84 -4.68
CA LYS A 128 6.92 -22.06 -5.69
C LYS A 128 5.68 -21.25 -5.35
N ARG A 129 5.20 -21.33 -4.11
CA ARG A 129 4.03 -20.57 -3.65
C ARG A 129 4.28 -19.06 -3.68
N GLN A 130 5.49 -18.59 -3.40
CA GLN A 130 5.85 -17.18 -3.54
C GLN A 130 5.71 -16.67 -4.98
N LEU A 131 6.10 -17.46 -5.98
CA LEU A 131 5.96 -17.10 -7.40
C LEU A 131 4.49 -16.99 -7.81
N VAL A 132 3.67 -17.97 -7.42
CA VAL A 132 2.21 -17.97 -7.69
C VAL A 132 1.54 -16.79 -7.01
N TYR A 133 1.88 -16.53 -5.74
CA TYR A 133 1.40 -15.37 -4.99
C TYR A 133 1.73 -14.06 -5.73
N ARG A 134 2.98 -13.88 -6.17
CA ARG A 134 3.41 -12.67 -6.91
C ARG A 134 2.65 -12.50 -8.24
N ALA A 135 2.41 -13.59 -8.97
CA ALA A 135 1.64 -13.55 -10.20
C ALA A 135 0.20 -13.08 -9.94
N TYR A 136 -0.41 -13.57 -8.86
CA TYR A 136 -1.74 -13.16 -8.42
C TYR A 136 -1.78 -11.69 -8.00
N THR A 137 -0.83 -11.24 -7.17
CA THR A 137 -0.79 -9.83 -6.74
C THR A 137 -0.56 -8.89 -7.91
N ASN A 138 0.29 -9.25 -8.89
CA ASN A 138 0.52 -8.44 -10.09
C ASN A 138 -0.78 -8.26 -10.89
N LEU A 139 -1.57 -9.33 -11.03
CA LEU A 139 -2.88 -9.29 -11.69
C LEU A 139 -3.87 -8.38 -10.94
N LEU A 140 -3.90 -8.44 -9.61
CA LEU A 140 -4.77 -7.59 -8.79
C LEU A 140 -4.35 -6.13 -8.78
N MET A 141 -3.05 -5.85 -8.65
CA MET A 141 -2.53 -4.49 -8.63
C MET A 141 -2.79 -3.78 -9.96
N ASN A 142 -2.57 -4.46 -11.10
CA ASN A 142 -2.84 -3.86 -12.40
C ASN A 142 -4.35 -3.68 -12.69
N GLN A 143 -5.25 -4.39 -12.00
CA GLN A 143 -6.69 -4.11 -12.08
C GLN A 143 -7.00 -2.67 -11.61
N ALA A 144 -6.29 -2.16 -10.60
CA ALA A 144 -6.54 -0.84 -10.01
C ALA A 144 -6.38 0.30 -11.04
N GLU A 145 -5.48 0.15 -12.00
CA GLU A 145 -5.27 1.09 -13.13
C GLU A 145 -6.56 1.33 -13.94
N PHE A 146 -7.43 0.32 -14.03
CA PHE A 146 -8.70 0.38 -14.75
C PHE A 146 -9.86 0.90 -13.89
N LEU A 147 -9.66 0.99 -12.56
CA LEU A 147 -10.66 1.48 -11.62
C LEU A 147 -10.71 3.00 -11.55
N ARG A 148 -9.63 3.72 -11.91
CA ARG A 148 -9.63 5.19 -12.03
C ARG A 148 -10.90 5.75 -12.66
N LYS A 149 -11.39 6.88 -12.14
CA LYS A 149 -12.52 7.66 -12.66
C LYS A 149 -12.32 7.91 -14.15
N ASN A 150 -11.14 8.41 -14.51
CA ASN A 150 -10.65 8.41 -15.88
C ASN A 150 -9.42 7.50 -16.02
N LYS A 151 -9.60 6.31 -16.60
CA LYS A 151 -8.49 5.34 -16.81
C LYS A 151 -7.35 5.85 -17.69
N PHE A 152 -7.58 6.93 -18.45
CA PHE A 152 -6.58 7.56 -19.32
C PHE A 152 -5.85 8.73 -18.65
N GLU A 153 -6.20 9.07 -17.40
CA GLU A 153 -5.46 10.04 -16.60
C GLU A 153 -4.31 9.32 -15.87
N LEU A 154 -3.21 9.12 -16.60
CA LEU A 154 -2.09 8.26 -16.18
C LEU A 154 -1.18 8.87 -15.11
N ASN A 155 -1.34 10.17 -14.83
CA ASN A 155 -0.67 10.88 -13.74
C ASN A 155 -1.39 10.71 -12.39
N LYS A 156 -2.41 9.85 -12.31
CA LYS A 156 -3.14 9.54 -11.08
C LYS A 156 -3.07 8.06 -10.75
N MET A 157 -3.17 7.78 -9.45
CA MET A 157 -3.21 6.44 -8.89
C MET A 157 -4.44 6.29 -8.00
N VAL A 158 -5.05 5.10 -8.00
CA VAL A 158 -6.07 4.78 -6.99
C VAL A 158 -5.36 4.51 -5.68
N ALA A 159 -5.67 5.30 -4.65
CA ALA A 159 -5.01 5.23 -3.36
C ALA A 159 -5.87 4.60 -2.27
N GLY A 160 -7.19 4.57 -2.44
CA GLY A 160 -8.10 4.04 -1.43
C GLY A 160 -9.57 4.23 -1.77
N VAL A 161 -10.42 4.04 -0.77
CA VAL A 161 -11.87 4.21 -0.88
C VAL A 161 -12.38 4.95 0.35
N THR A 162 -13.24 5.95 0.14
CA THR A 162 -13.86 6.68 1.23
C THR A 162 -14.81 5.77 2.02
N THR A 163 -15.17 6.20 3.24
CA THR A 163 -16.21 5.51 4.04
C THR A 163 -17.56 5.42 3.33
N LYS A 164 -17.81 6.29 2.34
CA LYS A 164 -19.01 6.31 1.48
C LYS A 164 -18.89 5.41 0.24
N GLY A 165 -17.77 4.71 0.08
CA GLY A 165 -17.55 3.82 -1.06
C GLY A 165 -17.07 4.51 -2.33
N GLU A 166 -16.55 5.74 -2.26
CA GLU A 166 -16.03 6.46 -3.43
C GLU A 166 -14.51 6.26 -3.58
N LEU A 167 -14.01 6.13 -4.81
CA LEU A 167 -12.58 6.04 -5.05
C LEU A 167 -11.84 7.32 -4.68
N ILE A 168 -10.73 7.13 -3.97
CA ILE A 168 -9.72 8.15 -3.69
C ILE A 168 -8.60 8.00 -4.72
N GLU A 169 -8.29 9.10 -5.40
CA GLU A 169 -7.18 9.19 -6.35
C GLU A 169 -6.16 10.20 -5.83
N VAL A 170 -4.87 9.88 -6.00
CA VAL A 170 -3.73 10.76 -5.69
C VAL A 170 -2.89 10.95 -6.93
N ASP A 171 -2.08 12.00 -6.95
CA ASP A 171 -1.12 12.21 -8.02
C ASP A 171 -0.01 11.16 -7.96
N ASP A 172 0.37 10.61 -9.11
CA ASP A 172 1.58 9.80 -9.25
C ASP A 172 2.79 10.71 -9.04
N ILE A 173 3.64 10.36 -8.08
CA ILE A 173 4.84 11.15 -7.79
C ILE A 173 5.89 11.03 -8.92
N CYS A 174 5.79 10.04 -9.80
CA CYS A 174 6.64 9.82 -10.98
C CYS A 174 5.78 9.68 -12.25
N PRO A 175 5.01 10.72 -12.63
CA PRO A 175 4.01 10.60 -13.69
C PRO A 175 4.66 10.30 -15.05
N ASN A 176 4.06 9.37 -15.81
CA ASN A 176 4.44 9.01 -17.18
C ASN A 176 5.90 8.55 -17.37
N LEU A 177 6.57 8.08 -16.31
CA LEU A 177 7.95 7.61 -16.40
C LEU A 177 8.08 6.37 -17.31
N ASP A 178 7.10 5.46 -17.25
CA ASP A 178 7.03 4.27 -18.09
C ASP A 178 6.80 4.61 -19.58
N SER A 179 6.14 5.73 -19.87
CA SER A 179 6.02 6.24 -21.24
C SER A 179 7.39 6.51 -21.88
N CYS A 180 8.41 6.89 -21.10
CA CYS A 180 9.77 7.05 -21.60
C CYS A 180 10.32 5.72 -22.14
N VAL A 181 10.16 4.65 -21.36
CA VAL A 181 10.62 3.30 -21.72
C VAL A 181 9.89 2.82 -22.96
N HIS A 182 8.57 2.98 -23.02
CA HIS A 182 7.76 2.56 -24.16
C HIS A 182 8.05 3.33 -25.45
N GLU A 183 8.37 4.62 -25.36
CA GLU A 183 8.80 5.41 -26.53
C GLU A 183 10.17 4.94 -27.03
N PHE A 184 11.11 4.68 -26.13
CA PHE A 184 12.42 4.14 -26.48
C PHE A 184 12.32 2.76 -27.14
N GLU A 185 11.56 1.84 -26.54
CA GLU A 185 11.30 0.50 -27.07
C GLU A 185 10.61 0.56 -28.45
N HIS A 186 9.66 1.48 -28.63
CA HIS A 186 8.99 1.66 -29.91
C HIS A 186 9.96 2.05 -31.03
N ILE A 187 10.85 3.01 -30.76
CA ILE A 187 11.88 3.43 -31.72
C ILE A 187 12.81 2.26 -32.03
N ALA A 188 13.26 1.51 -31.01
CA ALA A 188 14.09 0.33 -31.19
C ALA A 188 13.43 -0.74 -32.08
N LEU A 189 12.11 -0.91 -31.97
CA LEU A 189 11.36 -1.91 -32.74
C LEU A 189 11.01 -1.49 -34.17
N THR A 190 10.86 -0.18 -34.42
CA THR A 190 10.29 0.33 -35.68
C THR A 190 11.25 1.13 -36.53
N ALA A 191 12.26 1.76 -35.91
CA ALA A 191 13.26 2.59 -36.56
C ALA A 191 14.58 2.56 -35.77
N PRO A 192 15.23 1.37 -35.65
CA PRO A 192 16.46 1.22 -34.86
C PRO A 192 17.61 2.10 -35.36
N ASP A 193 17.60 2.47 -36.65
CA ASP A 193 18.52 3.42 -37.27
C ASP A 193 18.42 4.85 -36.70
N LYS A 194 17.29 5.18 -36.05
CA LYS A 194 17.08 6.48 -35.39
C LYS A 194 17.56 6.50 -33.93
N LEU A 195 17.95 5.35 -33.37
CA LEU A 195 18.54 5.31 -32.04
C LEU A 195 19.94 5.92 -32.06
N LYS A 196 20.07 7.06 -31.41
CA LYS A 196 21.34 7.71 -31.12
C LYS A 196 21.70 7.52 -29.65
N PRO A 197 22.98 7.64 -29.26
CA PRO A 197 23.40 7.53 -27.86
C PRO A 197 22.62 8.45 -26.91
N ASP A 198 22.18 9.62 -27.38
CA ASP A 198 21.44 10.62 -26.61
C ASP A 198 19.91 10.48 -26.66
N THR A 199 19.39 9.52 -27.43
CA THR A 199 17.93 9.38 -27.64
C THR A 199 17.18 9.19 -26.33
N MET A 200 17.71 8.37 -25.42
CA MET A 200 17.05 8.12 -24.15
C MET A 200 17.03 9.38 -23.26
N PHE A 201 18.13 10.12 -23.16
CA PHE A 201 18.19 11.38 -22.40
C PHE A 201 17.16 12.39 -22.88
N ARG A 202 17.02 12.54 -24.21
CA ARG A 202 16.02 13.43 -24.82
C ARG A 202 14.58 13.02 -24.54
N ILE A 203 14.29 11.71 -24.51
CA ILE A 203 12.95 11.19 -24.20
C ILE A 203 12.55 11.51 -22.75
N TYR A 204 13.48 11.33 -21.81
CA TYR A 204 13.26 11.65 -20.39
C TYR A 204 13.17 13.16 -20.15
N GLU A 205 14.04 13.96 -20.77
CA GLU A 205 14.05 15.42 -20.65
C GLU A 205 12.73 16.04 -21.11
N LYS A 206 12.16 15.54 -22.23
CA LYS A 206 10.84 15.95 -22.74
C LYS A 206 9.71 15.78 -21.70
N ARG A 207 9.89 14.89 -20.72
CA ARG A 207 8.91 14.60 -19.64
C ARG A 207 9.33 15.17 -18.29
N GLY A 208 10.34 16.03 -18.26
CA GLY A 208 10.81 16.71 -17.04
C GLY A 208 11.71 15.85 -16.15
N TYR A 209 12.22 14.73 -16.66
CA TYR A 209 13.19 13.90 -15.95
C TYR A 209 14.59 14.19 -16.46
N LYS A 210 15.48 14.60 -15.55
CA LYS A 210 16.89 14.77 -15.85
C LYS A 210 17.63 13.48 -15.49
N ILE A 211 18.25 12.88 -16.49
CA ILE A 211 19.09 11.68 -16.36
C ILE A 211 20.38 11.89 -17.14
N ASN A 212 21.49 11.39 -16.63
CA ASN A 212 22.82 11.50 -17.23
C ASN A 212 23.40 10.14 -17.61
N SER A 213 22.72 9.06 -17.23
CA SER A 213 23.18 7.68 -17.38
C SER A 213 22.00 6.70 -17.49
N TRP A 214 22.28 5.44 -17.81
CA TRP A 214 21.27 4.37 -17.77
C TRP A 214 20.91 4.00 -16.34
N GLU A 215 21.87 4.14 -15.44
CA GLU A 215 21.74 3.94 -14.01
C GLU A 215 20.73 4.94 -13.42
N ASP A 216 20.80 6.23 -13.79
CA ASP A 216 19.83 7.26 -13.36
C ASP A 216 18.39 6.88 -13.79
N ALA A 217 18.23 6.32 -14.98
CA ALA A 217 16.94 5.86 -15.48
C ALA A 217 16.42 4.65 -14.69
N ASP A 218 17.31 3.72 -14.31
CA ASP A 218 16.94 2.57 -13.49
C ASP A 218 16.56 2.99 -12.06
N VAL A 219 17.28 3.95 -11.47
CA VAL A 219 16.94 4.53 -10.16
C VAL A 219 15.55 5.15 -10.17
N LEU A 220 15.20 5.92 -11.20
CA LEU A 220 13.86 6.47 -11.36
C LEU A 220 12.80 5.36 -11.46
N ARG A 221 13.08 4.31 -12.26
CA ARG A 221 12.18 3.15 -12.42
C ARG A 221 11.94 2.45 -11.09
N VAL A 222 12.99 2.17 -10.32
CA VAL A 222 12.90 1.55 -9.00
C VAL A 222 12.14 2.47 -8.03
N THR A 223 12.39 3.77 -8.06
CA THR A 223 11.66 4.78 -7.25
C THR A 223 10.16 4.73 -7.53
N GLN A 224 9.75 4.74 -8.80
CA GLN A 224 8.34 4.65 -9.19
C GLN A 224 7.72 3.31 -8.74
N GLN A 225 8.45 2.20 -8.93
CA GLN A 225 7.98 0.88 -8.53
C GLN A 225 7.74 0.79 -7.02
N LEU A 226 8.69 1.28 -6.22
CA LEU A 226 8.57 1.31 -4.76
C LEU A 226 7.38 2.15 -4.30
N HIS A 227 7.17 3.33 -4.90
CA HIS A 227 6.01 4.16 -4.59
C HIS A 227 4.69 3.48 -4.98
N THR A 228 4.60 2.96 -6.21
CA THR A 228 3.40 2.27 -6.73
C THR A 228 3.03 1.09 -5.84
N ASN A 229 4.02 0.30 -5.44
CA ASN A 229 3.82 -0.81 -4.53
C ASN A 229 3.34 -0.33 -3.16
N SER A 230 3.93 0.73 -2.61
CA SER A 230 3.51 1.30 -1.32
C SER A 230 2.04 1.73 -1.33
N VAL A 231 1.63 2.46 -2.37
CA VAL A 231 0.24 2.91 -2.53
C VAL A 231 -0.70 1.71 -2.67
N ALA A 232 -0.32 0.73 -3.50
CA ALA A 232 -1.11 -0.49 -3.68
C ALA A 232 -1.30 -1.27 -2.38
N TYR A 233 -0.22 -1.47 -1.60
CA TYR A 233 -0.24 -2.15 -0.29
C TYR A 233 -1.12 -1.45 0.75
N LEU A 234 -1.25 -0.13 0.64
CA LEU A 234 -2.05 0.66 1.56
C LEU A 234 -3.51 0.78 1.10
N THR A 235 -3.82 0.52 -0.17
CA THR A 235 -5.12 0.83 -0.77
C THR A 235 -6.34 0.34 0.03
N PRO A 236 -6.34 -0.87 0.63
CA PRO A 236 -7.48 -1.34 1.42
C PRO A 236 -7.72 -0.57 2.73
N TYR A 237 -6.73 0.20 3.17
CA TYR A 237 -6.67 0.87 4.47
C TYR A 237 -6.80 2.40 4.37
N ILE A 238 -6.70 2.93 3.15
CA ILE A 238 -6.76 4.36 2.89
C ILE A 238 -8.22 4.80 2.67
N ASN A 239 -8.64 5.76 3.47
CA ASN A 239 -9.88 6.52 3.35
C ASN A 239 -9.60 8.02 3.55
N GLU A 240 -10.64 8.84 3.58
CA GLU A 240 -10.53 10.29 3.74
C GLU A 240 -9.84 10.73 5.05
N PHE A 241 -9.70 9.84 6.03
CA PHE A 241 -9.08 10.10 7.33
C PHE A 241 -7.65 9.55 7.44
N THR A 242 -7.22 8.69 6.52
CA THR A 242 -5.90 8.02 6.54
C THR A 242 -5.04 8.27 5.30
N ILE A 243 -5.57 8.98 4.31
CA ILE A 243 -4.86 9.37 3.08
C ILE A 243 -3.55 10.14 3.29
N ASP A 244 -3.38 10.84 4.41
CA ASP A 244 -2.10 11.46 4.79
C ASP A 244 -0.99 10.45 5.16
N ILE A 245 -1.30 9.15 5.21
CA ILE A 245 -0.30 8.08 5.28
C ILE A 245 0.42 7.88 3.93
N ILE A 246 -0.23 8.18 2.80
CA ILE A 246 0.39 8.03 1.49
C ILE A 246 1.66 8.90 1.40
N PRO A 247 2.81 8.34 0.98
CA PRO A 247 4.04 9.12 0.78
C PRO A 247 3.82 10.26 -0.23
N GLN A 248 4.25 11.45 0.15
CA GLN A 248 4.19 12.67 -0.67
C GLN A 248 5.54 12.98 -1.34
N LYS A 249 6.63 12.41 -0.82
CA LYS A 249 7.99 12.57 -1.35
C LYS A 249 8.53 11.26 -1.90
N ARG A 250 9.28 11.34 -2.99
CA ARG A 250 10.01 10.20 -3.57
C ARG A 250 11.05 9.70 -2.57
N PHE A 251 11.08 8.40 -2.35
CA PHE A 251 12.17 7.74 -1.63
C PHE A 251 13.29 7.42 -2.62
N ASN A 252 14.52 7.87 -2.35
CA ASN A 252 15.67 7.52 -3.15
C ASN A 252 16.17 6.09 -2.81
N PRO A 253 16.13 5.13 -3.75
CA PRO A 253 16.58 3.76 -3.50
C PRO A 253 18.11 3.61 -3.50
N GLU A 254 18.88 4.63 -3.94
CA GLU A 254 20.34 4.59 -3.88
C GLU A 254 20.84 4.76 -2.45
N LEU A 255 20.97 3.64 -1.74
CA LEU A 255 21.41 3.68 -0.35
C LEU A 255 22.90 3.99 -0.20
N GLY A 256 23.73 3.72 -1.21
CA GLY A 256 25.14 4.14 -1.34
C GLY A 256 25.88 4.44 -0.03
N MET A 257 26.39 5.67 0.10
CA MET A 257 27.06 6.16 1.32
C MET A 257 26.09 6.36 2.52
N TYR A 258 24.77 6.40 2.27
CA TYR A 258 23.73 6.60 3.28
C TYR A 258 23.47 5.36 4.14
N LEU A 259 23.93 4.17 3.73
CA LEU A 259 23.93 3.00 4.62
C LEU A 259 24.67 3.29 5.94
N ASN A 260 25.73 4.11 5.90
CA ASN A 260 26.45 4.55 7.10
C ASN A 260 25.64 5.52 7.97
N SER A 261 24.62 6.16 7.40
CA SER A 261 23.70 7.03 8.13
C SER A 261 22.57 6.26 8.81
N ILE A 262 22.30 5.01 8.42
CA ILE A 262 21.28 4.16 9.05
C ILE A 262 21.77 3.77 10.45
N PRO A 263 21.04 4.14 11.52
CA PRO A 263 21.41 3.74 12.87
C PRO A 263 21.43 2.21 13.04
N LYS A 264 22.34 1.74 13.89
CA LYS A 264 22.54 0.30 14.11
C LYS A 264 21.47 -0.28 15.03
N LEU A 265 20.87 -1.40 14.64
CA LEU A 265 19.97 -2.16 15.51
C LEU A 265 20.74 -2.85 16.65
N LEU A 266 20.27 -2.69 17.88
CA LEU A 266 20.84 -3.28 19.09
C LEU A 266 20.02 -4.47 19.60
N LYS A 267 18.70 -4.40 19.49
CA LYS A 267 17.75 -5.45 19.91
C LYS A 267 16.88 -5.88 18.72
N ASP A 268 16.42 -7.13 18.77
CA ASP A 268 15.37 -7.59 17.85
C ASP A 268 14.01 -6.96 18.21
N ASN A 269 13.05 -7.13 17.30
CA ASN A 269 11.70 -6.56 17.44
C ASN A 269 10.64 -7.58 17.88
N ASN A 270 11.02 -8.81 18.26
CA ASN A 270 10.06 -9.83 18.67
C ASN A 270 9.37 -9.45 19.98
N THR A 271 10.12 -8.88 20.93
CA THR A 271 9.56 -8.36 22.18
C THR A 271 8.54 -7.25 21.91
N LEU A 272 8.82 -6.37 20.95
CA LEU A 272 7.90 -5.30 20.55
C LEU A 272 6.60 -5.88 19.96
N LYS A 273 6.69 -6.90 19.11
CA LYS A 273 5.51 -7.60 18.57
C LYS A 273 4.68 -8.27 19.67
N GLU A 274 5.32 -8.78 20.70
CA GLU A 274 4.65 -9.39 21.84
C GLU A 274 3.98 -8.33 22.74
N THR A 275 4.69 -7.25 23.06
CA THR A 275 4.13 -6.09 23.78
C THR A 275 2.91 -5.52 23.04
N LEU A 276 2.95 -5.50 21.72
CA LEU A 276 1.84 -5.06 20.90
C LEU A 276 0.66 -6.04 20.93
N CYS A 277 0.78 -7.28 21.40
CA CYS A 277 -0.40 -8.13 21.67
C CYS A 277 -1.15 -7.73 22.95
N HIS A 278 -0.55 -6.85 23.76
CA HIS A 278 -1.01 -6.47 25.10
C HIS A 278 -1.04 -4.94 25.24
N ARG A 279 -1.86 -4.27 24.42
CA ARG A 279 -1.98 -2.81 24.42
C ARG A 279 -2.88 -2.32 25.54
N ARG A 280 -2.53 -1.18 26.14
CA ARG A 280 -3.31 -0.53 27.21
C ARG A 280 -4.08 0.72 26.75
N LYS A 281 -3.81 1.20 25.54
CA LYS A 281 -4.52 2.34 24.94
C LYS A 281 -4.56 2.23 23.43
N THR A 282 -5.44 3.02 22.84
CA THR A 282 -5.49 3.25 21.39
C THR A 282 -4.66 4.48 21.04
N LEU A 283 -4.33 4.64 19.76
CA LEU A 283 -3.88 5.94 19.26
C LEU A 283 -5.02 6.96 19.37
N SER A 284 -4.64 8.25 19.38
CA SER A 284 -5.64 9.31 19.25
C SER A 284 -6.33 9.26 17.88
N SER A 285 -7.52 9.85 17.81
CA SER A 285 -8.38 9.84 16.62
C SER A 285 -7.67 10.25 15.32
N ASN A 286 -6.80 11.26 15.35
CA ASN A 286 -6.05 11.72 14.18
C ASN A 286 -4.60 11.18 14.16
N GLY A 287 -4.30 10.20 14.98
CA GLY A 287 -3.00 9.54 15.04
C GLY A 287 -2.01 10.16 16.03
N LEU A 288 -0.76 9.78 15.83
CA LEU A 288 0.39 10.13 16.66
C LEU A 288 1.54 10.56 15.75
N LYS A 289 2.12 11.73 16.02
CA LYS A 289 3.35 12.18 15.38
C LYS A 289 4.53 11.98 16.32
N ILE A 290 5.62 11.44 15.79
CA ILE A 290 6.88 11.26 16.50
C ILE A 290 7.95 12.02 15.72
N HIS A 291 8.62 12.96 16.37
CA HIS A 291 9.73 13.73 15.80
C HIS A 291 11.06 13.19 16.32
N PHE A 292 12.04 13.06 15.44
CA PHE A 292 13.40 12.61 15.73
C PHE A 292 14.37 13.75 15.45
N GLU A 293 14.60 14.59 16.45
CA GLU A 293 15.58 15.66 16.34
C GLU A 293 16.99 15.06 16.37
N ASN A 294 17.94 15.60 15.58
CA ASN A 294 19.34 15.15 15.52
C ASN A 294 19.61 13.69 15.10
N SER A 295 18.60 12.93 14.65
CA SER A 295 18.81 11.60 14.06
C SER A 295 19.60 11.70 12.75
N THR A 296 20.47 10.73 12.50
CA THR A 296 21.28 10.68 11.27
C THR A 296 20.48 10.30 10.03
N PHE A 297 19.29 9.74 10.19
CA PHE A 297 18.49 9.21 9.08
C PHE A 297 17.01 9.57 9.16
N MET A 298 16.42 9.58 10.35
CA MET A 298 14.99 9.78 10.54
C MET A 298 14.64 11.24 10.82
N LYS A 299 13.43 11.65 10.46
CA LYS A 299 12.91 12.97 10.78
C LYS A 299 11.59 12.88 11.53
N ASP A 300 10.60 12.24 10.92
CA ASP A 300 9.24 12.20 11.45
C ASP A 300 8.56 10.86 11.16
N VAL A 301 7.71 10.42 12.08
CA VAL A 301 6.80 9.27 11.91
C VAL A 301 5.38 9.71 12.23
N LEU A 302 4.44 9.36 11.35
CA LEU A 302 3.00 9.46 11.59
C LEU A 302 2.42 8.05 11.72
N LEU A 303 1.76 7.77 12.84
CA LEU A 303 1.03 6.52 13.07
C LEU A 303 -0.48 6.78 13.14
N LYS A 304 -1.28 5.90 12.53
CA LYS A 304 -2.75 5.88 12.64
C LYS A 304 -3.28 4.47 12.84
N GLU A 305 -4.31 4.31 13.66
CA GLU A 305 -5.00 3.03 13.83
C GLU A 305 -6.28 2.99 13.01
N ILE A 306 -6.53 1.85 12.37
CA ILE A 306 -7.83 1.51 11.79
C ILE A 306 -8.27 0.14 12.26
N TYR A 307 -9.58 -0.05 12.33
CA TYR A 307 -10.19 -1.38 12.49
C TYR A 307 -10.54 -1.90 11.10
N HIS A 308 -9.98 -3.03 10.71
CA HIS A 308 -10.22 -3.65 9.41
C HIS A 308 -10.28 -5.17 9.55
N ASN A 309 -11.35 -5.80 9.06
CA ASN A 309 -11.55 -7.25 9.06
C ASN A 309 -11.28 -7.95 10.41
N GLY A 310 -11.72 -7.34 11.52
CA GLY A 310 -11.53 -7.94 12.84
C GLY A 310 -10.16 -7.71 13.46
N ALA A 311 -9.28 -6.94 12.82
CA ALA A 311 -7.97 -6.59 13.33
C ALA A 311 -7.81 -5.08 13.54
N ILE A 312 -6.92 -4.70 14.46
CA ILE A 312 -6.36 -3.36 14.51
C ILE A 312 -5.12 -3.34 13.61
N VAL A 313 -5.13 -2.43 12.63
CA VAL A 313 -4.02 -2.21 11.72
C VAL A 313 -3.43 -0.83 12.01
N CYS A 314 -2.15 -0.80 12.33
CA CYS A 314 -1.39 0.42 12.53
C CYS A 314 -0.74 0.82 11.21
N LEU A 315 -1.22 1.91 10.62
CA LEU A 315 -0.66 2.51 9.42
C LEU A 315 0.47 3.45 9.82
N TYR A 316 1.55 3.47 9.03
CA TYR A 316 2.67 4.37 9.26
C TYR A 316 3.09 5.10 7.99
N ARG A 317 3.54 6.34 8.18
CA ARG A 317 4.37 7.08 7.22
C ARG A 317 5.62 7.59 7.94
N MET A 318 6.79 7.32 7.37
CA MET A 318 8.09 7.71 7.91
C MET A 318 8.81 8.63 6.92
N GLU A 319 9.22 9.80 7.40
CA GLU A 319 10.10 10.71 6.67
C GLU A 319 11.56 10.49 7.10
N THR A 320 12.43 10.39 6.09
CA THR A 320 13.87 10.16 6.24
C THR A 320 14.67 11.23 5.50
N THR A 321 15.99 11.17 5.60
CA THR A 321 16.89 11.96 4.74
C THR A 321 16.77 11.59 3.25
N GLN A 322 16.26 10.40 2.92
CA GLN A 322 16.11 9.90 1.55
C GLN A 322 14.70 10.08 0.96
N GLY A 323 13.75 10.63 1.73
CA GLY A 323 12.36 10.76 1.34
C GLY A 323 11.41 10.00 2.25
N GLU A 324 10.23 9.66 1.75
CA GLU A 324 9.15 9.08 2.56
C GLU A 324 8.89 7.62 2.21
N THR A 325 8.67 6.81 3.25
CA THR A 325 8.20 5.42 3.13
C THR A 325 6.94 5.24 3.97
N ALA A 326 6.09 4.29 3.59
CA ALA A 326 4.85 4.01 4.31
C ALA A 326 4.53 2.52 4.25
N GLY A 327 3.62 2.10 5.12
CA GLY A 327 3.22 0.71 5.24
C GLY A 327 2.27 0.49 6.41
N PHE A 328 2.16 -0.75 6.85
CA PHE A 328 1.28 -1.09 7.95
C PHE A 328 1.82 -2.23 8.81
N TYR A 329 1.34 -2.30 10.04
CA TYR A 329 1.48 -3.41 10.95
C TYR A 329 0.09 -3.93 11.33
N ASN A 330 -0.21 -5.18 10.99
CA ASN A 330 -1.43 -5.84 11.42
C ASN A 330 -1.17 -6.58 12.73
N THR A 331 -1.91 -6.16 13.76
CA THR A 331 -1.66 -6.62 15.13
C THR A 331 -2.17 -8.03 15.40
N GLN A 332 -3.09 -8.55 14.58
CA GLN A 332 -3.66 -9.89 14.76
C GLN A 332 -2.73 -10.99 14.26
N ASN A 333 -2.14 -10.80 13.08
CA ASN A 333 -1.22 -11.77 12.46
C ASN A 333 0.26 -11.38 12.61
N LYS A 334 0.55 -10.26 13.29
CA LYS A 334 1.90 -9.69 13.48
C LYS A 334 2.61 -9.36 12.16
N GLN A 335 1.86 -9.20 11.06
CA GLN A 335 2.41 -8.91 9.74
C GLN A 335 2.85 -7.46 9.64
N PHE A 336 4.11 -7.25 9.24
CA PHE A 336 4.66 -5.94 8.93
C PHE A 336 4.87 -5.81 7.42
N ALA A 337 4.19 -4.85 6.81
CA ALA A 337 4.31 -4.55 5.39
C ALA A 337 5.05 -3.24 5.18
N SER A 338 6.06 -3.27 4.32
CA SER A 338 6.80 -2.10 3.86
C SER A 338 7.22 -2.27 2.41
N MET A 339 7.60 -1.17 1.76
CA MET A 339 8.18 -1.19 0.42
C MET A 339 9.48 -2.01 0.29
N PHE A 340 10.10 -2.37 1.42
CA PHE A 340 11.37 -3.09 1.52
C PHE A 340 11.19 -4.61 1.72
N ALA A 341 9.96 -5.11 1.82
CA ALA A 341 9.69 -6.51 2.15
C ALA A 341 10.08 -7.52 1.05
N PHE A 342 10.44 -7.06 -0.16
CA PHE A 342 10.61 -7.91 -1.36
C PHE A 342 11.88 -7.63 -2.17
N THR A 343 12.89 -7.05 -1.54
CA THR A 343 14.10 -6.54 -2.21
C THR A 343 15.37 -7.21 -1.69
N GLU A 344 16.48 -7.07 -2.42
CA GLU A 344 17.76 -7.73 -2.18
C GLU A 344 18.37 -7.48 -0.78
N GLU A 345 19.42 -8.24 -0.45
CA GLU A 345 20.03 -8.39 0.88
C GLU A 345 20.36 -7.07 1.61
N GLN A 346 20.82 -6.03 0.89
CA GLN A 346 21.12 -4.71 1.48
C GLN A 346 19.87 -3.95 1.94
N ILE A 347 18.72 -4.23 1.34
CA ILE A 347 17.45 -3.62 1.70
C ILE A 347 16.79 -4.37 2.87
N ILE A 348 17.26 -5.59 3.21
CA ILE A 348 16.82 -6.30 4.42
C ILE A 348 17.22 -5.52 5.69
N LEU A 349 18.41 -4.92 5.73
CA LEU A 349 18.84 -4.14 6.89
C LEU A 349 17.98 -2.89 7.08
N LEU A 350 17.72 -2.15 5.99
CA LEU A 350 16.81 -1.01 6.01
C LEU A 350 15.38 -1.44 6.39
N GLY A 351 14.87 -2.52 5.80
CA GLY A 351 13.54 -3.06 6.12
C GLY A 351 13.40 -3.44 7.59
N ARG A 352 14.40 -4.10 8.17
CA ARG A 352 14.46 -4.42 9.60
C ARG A 352 14.55 -3.15 10.46
N PHE A 353 15.33 -2.17 10.02
CA PHE A 353 15.44 -0.89 10.71
C PHE A 353 14.08 -0.18 10.78
N VAL A 354 13.40 -0.02 9.63
CA VAL A 354 12.06 0.57 9.55
C VAL A 354 11.08 -0.21 10.43
N GLU A 355 11.07 -1.54 10.33
CA GLU A 355 10.19 -2.38 11.16
C GLU A 355 10.43 -2.14 12.65
N THR A 356 11.68 -2.19 13.11
CA THR A 356 12.01 -1.99 14.53
C THR A 356 11.65 -0.59 15.01
N VAL A 357 11.93 0.46 14.24
CA VAL A 357 11.55 1.85 14.58
C VAL A 357 10.05 1.97 14.74
N ILE A 358 9.28 1.53 13.74
CA ILE A 358 7.82 1.69 13.74
C ILE A 358 7.19 0.89 14.87
N LEU A 359 7.63 -0.36 15.08
CA LEU A 359 7.16 -1.18 16.19
C LEU A 359 7.54 -0.59 17.55
N TRP A 360 8.74 0.02 17.67
CA TRP A 360 9.14 0.70 18.90
C TRP A 360 8.29 1.94 19.13
N CYS A 361 8.10 2.82 18.15
CA CYS A 361 7.24 4.00 18.28
C CYS A 361 5.82 3.61 18.71
N TYR A 362 5.28 2.54 18.12
CA TYR A 362 3.95 2.08 18.44
C TYR A 362 3.91 1.48 19.85
N ALA A 363 4.78 0.51 20.16
CA ALA A 363 4.82 -0.17 21.47
C ALA A 363 5.12 0.80 22.62
N ALA A 364 6.09 1.70 22.46
CA ALA A 364 6.44 2.73 23.43
C ALA A 364 5.27 3.65 23.75
N PHE A 365 4.43 3.92 22.75
CA PHE A 365 3.21 4.65 22.99
C PHE A 365 2.17 3.74 23.64
N VAL A 366 1.60 2.76 22.92
CA VAL A 366 0.37 2.04 23.33
C VAL A 366 0.55 0.81 24.23
N GLY A 367 1.77 0.30 24.34
CA GLY A 367 2.07 -0.97 25.00
C GLY A 367 1.89 -0.94 26.52
N SER A 368 1.84 -2.14 27.11
CA SER A 368 1.82 -2.33 28.56
C SER A 368 3.20 -2.44 29.20
N ASP A 369 4.26 -2.66 28.41
CA ASP A 369 5.61 -2.94 28.91
C ASP A 369 6.29 -1.66 29.39
N THR A 370 6.59 -1.60 30.69
CA THR A 370 7.25 -0.45 31.32
C THR A 370 8.71 -0.28 30.92
N ASN A 371 9.31 -1.26 30.24
CA ASN A 371 10.68 -1.15 29.70
C ASN A 371 10.73 -0.49 28.32
N VAL A 372 9.58 -0.35 27.64
CA VAL A 372 9.48 0.29 26.34
C VAL A 372 8.70 1.59 26.53
N LEU A 373 9.43 2.68 26.75
CA LEU A 373 8.87 3.98 27.09
C LEU A 373 9.05 4.98 25.94
N PRO A 374 8.19 6.00 25.81
CA PRO A 374 8.31 7.02 24.75
C PRO A 374 9.39 8.04 25.10
N THR A 375 10.64 7.58 25.24
CA THR A 375 11.81 8.39 25.62
C THR A 375 13.01 8.08 24.72
N SER A 376 13.91 9.05 24.56
CA SER A 376 15.16 8.88 23.80
C SER A 376 16.05 7.76 24.37
N GLU A 377 16.03 7.53 25.68
CA GLU A 377 16.77 6.44 26.34
C GLU A 377 16.24 5.07 25.91
N SER A 378 14.91 4.86 25.98
CA SER A 378 14.29 3.60 25.55
C SER A 378 14.43 3.37 24.05
N TYR A 379 14.45 4.43 23.24
CA TYR A 379 14.77 4.35 21.82
C TYR A 379 16.20 3.85 21.59
N ASN A 380 17.17 4.45 22.30
CA ASN A 380 18.58 4.10 22.21
C ASN A 380 18.92 2.69 22.72
N ASP A 381 18.02 2.09 23.49
CA ASP A 381 18.08 0.69 23.91
C ASP A 381 17.86 -0.30 22.76
N TYR A 382 17.09 0.09 21.74
CA TYR A 382 16.79 -0.73 20.56
C TYR A 382 17.63 -0.32 19.36
N ILE A 383 17.94 0.96 19.23
CA ILE A 383 18.52 1.56 18.02
C ILE A 383 19.64 2.52 18.42
N LEU A 384 20.87 2.26 17.99
CA LEU A 384 22.04 3.07 18.32
C LEU A 384 22.05 4.36 17.49
N ASP A 385 21.39 5.40 17.99
CA ASP A 385 21.30 6.72 17.40
C ASP A 385 21.47 7.78 18.50
N LYS A 386 22.69 7.82 19.05
CA LYS A 386 22.98 8.43 20.37
C LYS A 386 22.60 9.91 20.51
N ASN A 387 22.52 10.63 19.39
CA ASN A 387 22.22 12.04 19.39
C ASN A 387 20.73 12.32 19.16
N ALA A 388 19.93 11.30 18.82
CA ALA A 388 18.54 11.48 18.49
C ALA A 388 17.68 11.75 19.72
N ASP A 389 16.94 12.85 19.67
CA ASP A 389 15.93 13.21 20.65
C ASP A 389 14.53 12.95 20.11
N VAL A 390 13.75 12.15 20.85
CA VAL A 390 12.46 11.63 20.37
C VAL A 390 11.30 12.31 21.10
N THR A 391 10.41 12.96 20.35
CA THR A 391 9.24 13.66 20.91
C THR A 391 7.94 13.12 20.35
N PHE A 392 7.00 12.77 21.24
CA PHE A 392 5.69 12.23 20.89
C PHE A 392 4.59 13.30 21.00
N THR A 393 3.82 13.47 19.93
CA THR A 393 2.70 14.43 19.85
C THR A 393 1.42 13.71 19.44
N SER A 394 0.50 13.56 20.40
CA SER A 394 -0.80 12.92 20.18
C SER A 394 -1.78 13.89 19.52
N ILE A 395 -2.43 13.49 18.42
CA ILE A 395 -3.34 14.36 17.67
C ILE A 395 -4.79 13.99 18.01
N GLY A 396 -5.30 14.55 19.11
CA GLY A 396 -6.66 14.33 19.58
C GLY A 396 -7.75 15.14 18.86
N GLY A 397 -8.96 15.08 19.40
CA GLY A 397 -10.13 15.84 18.94
C GLY A 397 -11.00 15.09 17.93
N LYS A 398 -11.87 15.82 17.23
CA LYS A 398 -12.71 15.25 16.17
C LYS A 398 -11.81 14.68 15.06
N LEU A 399 -12.23 13.56 14.47
CA LEU A 399 -11.57 12.99 13.30
C LEU A 399 -11.59 14.01 12.15
N ARG A 400 -10.46 14.23 11.50
CA ARG A 400 -10.27 15.27 10.48
C ARG A 400 -9.89 14.65 9.16
N VAL A 401 -10.49 15.18 8.09
CA VAL A 401 -9.97 15.01 6.73
C VAL A 401 -8.73 15.89 6.62
N PRO A 402 -7.55 15.36 6.22
CA PRO A 402 -6.36 16.18 5.99
C PRO A 402 -6.66 17.31 4.99
N THR A 403 -6.35 18.55 5.37
CA THR A 403 -6.80 19.78 4.72
C THR A 403 -6.26 20.05 3.30
N GLU A 404 -5.35 19.21 2.79
CA GLU A 404 -4.77 19.38 1.45
C GLU A 404 -5.58 18.70 0.33
N ILE A 405 -6.64 17.96 0.66
CA ILE A 405 -7.45 17.25 -0.34
C ILE A 405 -8.66 18.09 -0.69
N LYS A 406 -8.53 18.86 -1.79
CA LYS A 406 -9.66 19.54 -2.40
C LYS A 406 -10.65 18.51 -2.95
N HIS A 407 -11.89 18.58 -2.43
CA HIS A 407 -13.13 17.96 -2.91
C HIS A 407 -13.52 16.59 -2.35
N ILE A 408 -14.18 16.62 -1.18
CA ILE A 408 -15.34 15.75 -0.92
C ILE A 408 -16.53 16.67 -0.67
N ARG A 409 -17.38 16.90 -1.68
CA ARG A 409 -18.66 17.61 -1.53
C ARG A 409 -19.76 16.58 -1.38
N THR A 410 -20.41 16.53 -0.22
CA THR A 410 -21.67 15.79 -0.05
C THR A 410 -22.83 16.66 -0.51
N ILE A 411 -23.76 16.08 -1.27
CA ILE A 411 -24.94 16.76 -1.84
C ILE A 411 -25.99 17.00 -0.74
N ALA A 412 -26.56 18.20 -0.74
CA ALA A 412 -27.58 18.69 0.19
C ALA A 412 -28.99 18.15 -0.13
N GLY A 413 -29.83 18.05 0.91
CA GLY A 413 -31.27 17.81 0.80
C GLY A 413 -32.03 18.33 2.04
N ASP A 414 -32.79 19.41 1.81
CA ASP A 414 -33.95 19.98 2.52
C ASP A 414 -33.87 20.39 4.03
N ASP A 415 -34.70 21.38 4.35
CA ASP A 415 -34.46 22.45 5.30
C ASP A 415 -35.09 22.25 6.69
N ARG A 416 -34.20 22.12 7.69
CA ARG A 416 -34.24 22.74 9.04
C ARG A 416 -33.12 22.21 9.96
N TYR A 417 -32.52 21.08 9.63
CA TYR A 417 -31.36 20.50 10.30
C TYR A 417 -30.46 19.80 9.27
N GLU A 418 -29.15 19.97 9.35
CA GLU A 418 -28.21 19.13 8.60
C GLU A 418 -27.83 17.92 9.47
N SER A 419 -28.08 16.71 8.97
CA SER A 419 -27.56 15.49 9.59
C SER A 419 -26.08 15.33 9.21
N GLU A 420 -25.18 15.62 10.14
CA GLU A 420 -23.76 15.32 9.99
C GLU A 420 -23.50 13.89 10.50
N ILE A 421 -23.06 12.99 9.63
CA ILE A 421 -22.55 11.67 10.04
C ILE A 421 -21.14 11.88 10.56
N LYS A 422 -20.91 11.55 11.85
CA LYS A 422 -19.59 11.59 12.48
C LYS A 422 -19.02 10.19 12.62
N HIS A 423 -17.83 9.97 12.06
CA HIS A 423 -17.07 8.75 12.29
C HIS A 423 -16.31 8.85 13.61
N ILE A 424 -16.50 7.86 14.47
CA ILE A 424 -15.81 7.75 15.76
C ILE A 424 -14.85 6.57 15.68
N SER A 425 -13.55 6.83 15.86
CA SER A 425 -12.53 5.77 15.98
C SER A 425 -12.79 4.90 17.22
N GLY A 426 -12.33 3.66 17.18
CA GLY A 426 -12.43 2.76 18.34
C GLY A 426 -11.57 3.27 19.51
N TYR A 427 -12.03 3.08 20.74
CA TYR A 427 -11.35 3.58 21.94
C TYR A 427 -11.67 2.75 23.18
N ILE A 428 -10.78 2.80 24.16
CA ILE A 428 -11.02 2.25 25.50
C ILE A 428 -11.67 3.33 26.36
N ARG A 429 -12.73 2.98 27.09
CA ARG A 429 -13.40 3.90 28.04
C ARG A 429 -13.60 3.25 29.40
N LYS A 430 -13.62 4.09 30.43
CA LYS A 430 -14.05 3.69 31.78
C LYS A 430 -15.57 3.55 31.83
N LEU A 431 -16.01 2.51 32.54
CA LEU A 431 -17.39 2.26 32.88
C LEU A 431 -17.77 3.01 34.17
N PRO A 432 -19.07 3.28 34.40
CA PRO A 432 -19.55 3.79 35.67
C PRO A 432 -19.15 2.89 36.85
N ASP A 433 -19.01 3.48 38.03
CA ASP A 433 -18.59 2.76 39.23
C ASP A 433 -19.48 1.54 39.51
N GLY A 434 -18.84 0.40 39.79
CA GLY A 434 -19.52 -0.88 40.04
C GLY A 434 -19.96 -1.66 38.79
N GLN A 435 -19.81 -1.10 37.58
CA GLN A 435 -20.10 -1.81 36.35
C GLN A 435 -18.87 -2.55 35.79
N LYS A 436 -19.11 -3.70 35.16
CA LYS A 436 -18.09 -4.49 34.45
C LYS A 436 -18.47 -4.63 32.98
N ALA A 437 -17.46 -4.73 32.13
CA ALA A 437 -17.68 -5.02 30.72
C ALA A 437 -18.32 -6.41 30.56
N SER A 438 -19.20 -6.54 29.56
CA SER A 438 -19.77 -7.86 29.21
C SER A 438 -18.65 -8.81 28.76
N GLU A 439 -18.82 -10.11 28.97
CA GLU A 439 -17.86 -11.15 28.52
C GLU A 439 -17.55 -11.03 27.03
N ARG A 440 -18.55 -10.71 26.19
CA ARG A 440 -18.37 -10.48 24.76
C ARG A 440 -17.44 -9.29 24.47
N ALA A 441 -17.57 -8.20 25.22
CA ALA A 441 -16.73 -7.01 25.04
C ALA A 441 -15.29 -7.26 25.51
N LEU A 442 -15.11 -8.03 26.59
CA LEU A 442 -13.80 -8.49 27.05
C LEU A 442 -13.14 -9.42 26.03
N ALA A 443 -13.86 -10.44 25.55
CA ALA A 443 -13.37 -11.37 24.54
C ALA A 443 -12.99 -10.66 23.23
N LEU A 444 -13.80 -9.70 22.80
CA LEU A 444 -13.46 -8.85 21.66
C LEU A 444 -12.18 -8.05 21.91
N ALA A 445 -12.08 -7.34 23.04
CA ALA A 445 -10.90 -6.54 23.36
C ALA A 445 -9.63 -7.40 23.39
N GLN A 446 -9.71 -8.59 24.00
CA GLN A 446 -8.63 -9.56 24.04
C GLN A 446 -8.26 -10.07 22.63
N SER A 447 -9.25 -10.35 21.77
CA SER A 447 -9.00 -10.74 20.38
C SER A 447 -8.33 -9.64 19.55
N LEU A 448 -8.52 -8.38 19.95
CA LEU A 448 -7.87 -7.21 19.39
C LEU A 448 -6.59 -6.83 20.13
N GLY A 449 -6.07 -7.67 21.03
CA GLY A 449 -4.83 -7.42 21.75
C GLY A 449 -4.86 -6.24 22.71
N TYR A 450 -6.00 -5.97 23.34
CA TYR A 450 -6.13 -4.97 24.40
C TYR A 450 -6.28 -5.62 25.78
N ASP A 451 -5.46 -5.15 26.72
CA ASP A 451 -5.56 -5.51 28.13
C ASP A 451 -6.38 -4.45 28.87
N LEU A 452 -7.64 -4.76 29.15
CA LEU A 452 -8.56 -3.87 29.86
C LEU A 452 -8.42 -3.98 31.37
N ASN A 453 -8.60 -2.87 32.10
CA ASN A 453 -8.86 -2.91 33.53
C ASN A 453 -10.30 -3.40 33.82
N ASP A 454 -10.57 -3.85 35.04
CA ASP A 454 -11.89 -4.36 35.46
C ASP A 454 -13.06 -3.40 35.18
N ASN A 455 -12.79 -2.10 35.20
CA ASN A 455 -13.75 -1.03 34.98
C ASN A 455 -13.66 -0.42 33.57
N GLU A 456 -13.06 -1.11 32.60
CA GLU A 456 -12.90 -0.63 31.23
C GLU A 456 -13.64 -1.49 30.21
N THR A 457 -14.02 -0.87 29.09
CA THR A 457 -14.54 -1.57 27.91
C THR A 457 -13.94 -0.99 26.65
N TYR A 458 -13.73 -1.84 25.64
CA TYR A 458 -13.44 -1.39 24.28
C TYR A 458 -14.73 -1.04 23.54
N VAL A 459 -14.72 0.09 22.84
CA VAL A 459 -15.79 0.54 21.95
C VAL A 459 -15.27 0.43 20.53
N GLN A 460 -15.93 -0.39 19.70
CA GLN A 460 -15.60 -0.49 18.27
C GLN A 460 -15.86 0.84 17.55
N PRO A 461 -15.20 1.12 16.41
CA PRO A 461 -15.54 2.28 15.60
C PRO A 461 -16.99 2.25 15.14
N PHE A 462 -17.64 3.41 15.08
CA PHE A 462 -19.03 3.53 14.65
C PHE A 462 -19.31 4.90 14.04
N GLU A 463 -20.41 4.96 13.28
CA GLU A 463 -20.98 6.21 12.79
C GLU A 463 -22.04 6.73 13.74
N ARG A 464 -22.00 8.04 14.02
CA ARG A 464 -23.01 8.73 14.82
C ARG A 464 -23.62 9.87 14.01
N SER A 465 -24.92 9.78 13.74
CA SER A 465 -25.69 10.91 13.22
C SER A 465 -25.80 12.00 14.28
N SER A 466 -25.39 13.23 13.95
CA SER A 466 -25.61 14.43 14.76
C SER A 466 -26.46 15.41 13.97
N TRP A 467 -27.49 15.97 14.60
CA TRP A 467 -28.27 17.06 14.01
C TRP A 467 -27.59 18.38 14.33
N ILE A 468 -27.28 19.17 13.30
CA ILE A 468 -26.74 20.53 13.45
C ILE A 468 -27.80 21.52 12.99
N VAL A 469 -28.03 22.53 13.82
CA VAL A 469 -28.87 23.69 13.49
C VAL A 469 -28.10 24.56 12.50
N LYS A 470 -28.71 24.89 11.36
CA LYS A 470 -28.08 25.78 10.37
C LYS A 470 -27.72 27.12 11.05
N PRO A 471 -26.51 27.66 10.87
CA PRO A 471 -26.20 29.01 11.33
C PRO A 471 -27.15 30.00 10.65
N GLU A 472 -27.81 30.85 11.43
CA GLU A 472 -28.57 31.98 10.86
C GLU A 472 -27.57 32.93 10.19
N HIS A 473 -27.88 33.31 8.94
CA HIS A 473 -27.07 34.25 8.16
C HIS A 473 -27.24 35.69 8.64
#